data_AF-A0A535AR21-F1
#
_entry.id   AF-A0A535AR21-F1
#
_cell.length_a   1.000
_cell.length_b   1.000
_cell.length_c   1.000
_cell.angle_alpha   90.00
_cell.angle_beta   90.00
_cell.angle_gamma   90.00
#
_symmetry.space_group_name_H-M   'P 1'
#
loop_
_entity.id
_entity.type
_entity.pdbx_description
1 polymer ?
#
loop_
_entity_poly.entity_id
_entity_poly.type
_entity_poly.pdbx_seq_one_letter_code
_entity_poly.pdbx_strand_id
1 'polypeptide(L)'
;MNGKRSYDQQLRLIGQSLEARRINIFELKAHGDRYVVRGDPEKGPSLKARLRDWTERIRGQALGSSMSYALADFEPLDRQARLRRRKPNRLPDFYSLSNTLRTVGSYLDRKGAELLEIHKRPLSLTILYQNQDGHPDMEERTIASFYNLFIDLYGKRGRKN
;
A
#
# COMPACT_ATOMS: atom_id res chain seq x y z
N MET A 1 11.26 -17.41 -16.92
CA MET A 1 11.42 -15.98 -16.57
C MET A 1 10.22 -15.58 -15.71
N ASN A 2 10.34 -15.66 -14.38
CA ASN A 2 9.23 -15.36 -13.48
C ASN A 2 8.96 -13.85 -13.50
N GLY A 3 7.82 -13.45 -14.06
CA GLY A 3 7.37 -12.06 -14.06
C GLY A 3 7.08 -11.58 -12.64
N LYS A 4 8.10 -11.15 -11.89
CA LYS A 4 7.93 -10.31 -10.71
C LYS A 4 7.18 -9.07 -11.20
N ARG A 5 5.89 -8.97 -10.87
CA ARG A 5 5.10 -7.76 -11.13
C ARG A 5 5.77 -6.57 -10.43
N SER A 6 5.67 -5.38 -10.99
CA SER A 6 6.13 -4.17 -10.33
C SER A 6 5.40 -3.95 -9.00
N TYR A 7 6.07 -3.38 -8.01
CA TYR A 7 5.47 -3.07 -6.71
C TYR A 7 4.25 -2.16 -6.86
N ASP A 8 4.25 -1.24 -7.85
CA ASP A 8 3.08 -0.40 -8.13
C ASP A 8 1.80 -1.22 -8.38
N GLN A 9 1.88 -2.35 -9.09
CA GLN A 9 0.74 -3.20 -9.37
C GLN A 9 0.33 -4.01 -8.14
N GLN A 10 1.31 -4.62 -7.48
CA GLN A 10 1.06 -5.49 -6.33
C GLN A 10 0.47 -4.69 -5.17
N LEU A 11 1.12 -3.60 -4.75
CA LEU A 11 0.66 -2.77 -3.64
C LEU A 11 -0.69 -2.09 -3.93
N ARG A 12 -0.99 -1.75 -5.19
CA ARG A 12 -2.31 -1.26 -5.58
C ARG A 12 -3.40 -2.29 -5.31
N LEU A 13 -3.18 -3.55 -5.67
CA LEU A 13 -4.16 -4.62 -5.50
C LEU A 13 -4.39 -4.93 -4.01
N ILE A 14 -3.32 -4.92 -3.21
CA ILE A 14 -3.44 -5.00 -1.74
C ILE A 14 -4.27 -3.81 -1.24
N GLY A 15 -3.96 -2.59 -1.66
CA GLY A 15 -4.70 -1.39 -1.27
C GLY A 15 -6.19 -1.48 -1.57
N GLN A 16 -6.57 -1.97 -2.76
CA GLN A 16 -7.98 -2.16 -3.12
C GLN A 16 -8.69 -3.17 -2.19
N SER A 17 -8.02 -4.26 -1.83
CA SER A 17 -8.54 -5.26 -0.88
C SER A 17 -8.73 -4.67 0.52
N LEU A 18 -7.76 -3.88 0.99
CA LEU A 18 -7.81 -3.24 2.31
C LEU A 18 -8.89 -2.14 2.36
N GLU A 19 -9.07 -1.37 1.29
CA GLU A 19 -10.15 -0.38 1.16
C GLU A 19 -11.53 -1.02 1.28
N ALA A 20 -11.75 -2.14 0.60
CA ALA A 20 -13.01 -2.88 0.68
C ALA A 20 -13.32 -3.36 2.11
N ARG A 21 -12.28 -3.57 2.93
CA ARG A 21 -12.36 -3.97 4.34
C ARG A 21 -12.31 -2.79 5.32
N ARG A 22 -12.23 -1.55 4.82
CA ARG A 22 -12.09 -0.30 5.61
C ARG A 22 -10.87 -0.30 6.54
N ILE A 23 -9.76 -0.86 6.08
CA ILE A 23 -8.49 -0.91 6.82
C ILE A 23 -7.58 0.19 6.26
N ASN A 24 -7.18 1.14 7.11
CA ASN A 24 -6.35 2.29 6.71
C ASN A 24 -5.10 2.47 7.59
N ILE A 25 -5.03 1.77 8.72
CA ILE A 25 -3.85 1.66 9.58
C ILE A 25 -3.47 0.18 9.60
N PHE A 26 -2.25 -0.14 9.15
CA PHE A 26 -1.80 -1.51 9.04
C PHE A 26 -0.28 -1.59 8.99
N GLU A 27 0.21 -2.81 9.17
CA GLU A 27 1.57 -3.24 8.90
C GLU A 27 1.52 -4.25 7.75
N LEU A 28 2.41 -4.10 6.78
CA LEU A 28 2.56 -4.99 5.65
C LEU A 28 4.00 -5.47 5.62
N LYS A 29 4.20 -6.78 5.67
CA LYS A 29 5.52 -7.42 5.55
C LYS A 29 5.61 -8.19 4.26
N ALA A 30 6.72 -8.03 3.55
CA ALA A 30 7.07 -8.83 2.40
C ALA A 30 7.90 -10.04 2.85
N HIS A 31 7.47 -11.23 2.45
CA HIS A 31 8.15 -12.49 2.77
C HIS A 31 8.27 -13.31 1.49
N GLY A 32 9.37 -13.11 0.76
CA GLY A 32 9.64 -13.85 -0.48
C GLY A 32 8.52 -13.73 -1.52
N ASP A 33 7.64 -14.73 -1.58
CA ASP A 33 6.56 -14.87 -2.54
C ASP A 33 5.19 -14.38 -2.05
N ARG A 34 5.12 -13.74 -0.87
CA ARG A 34 3.86 -13.30 -0.29
C ARG A 34 3.99 -12.01 0.50
N TYR A 35 2.84 -11.36 0.68
CA TYR A 35 2.66 -10.28 1.64
C TYR A 35 1.81 -10.75 2.81
N VAL A 36 2.17 -10.31 4.00
CA VAL A 36 1.36 -10.48 5.20
C VAL A 36 0.97 -9.10 5.69
N VAL A 37 -0.33 -8.84 5.73
CA VAL A 37 -0.89 -7.59 6.24
C VAL A 37 -1.55 -7.86 7.59
N ARG A 38 -1.29 -6.99 8.56
CA ARG A 38 -1.97 -6.97 9.86
C ARG A 38 -2.55 -5.57 10.06
N GLY A 39 -3.86 -5.51 10.26
CA GLY A 39 -4.54 -4.25 10.49
C GLY A 39 -5.98 -4.47 10.90
N ASP A 40 -6.55 -3.48 11.55
CA ASP A 40 -7.94 -3.51 12.00
C ASP A 40 -8.81 -2.58 11.14
N PRO A 41 -10.06 -2.97 10.85
CA PRO A 41 -11.03 -2.07 10.25
C PRO A 41 -11.24 -0.84 11.13
N GLU A 42 -11.38 0.34 10.53
CA GLU A 42 -11.77 1.54 11.26
C GLU A 42 -13.17 1.33 11.89
N LYS A 43 -13.23 1.19 13.22
CA LYS A 43 -14.48 1.27 13.99
C LYS A 43 -14.91 2.75 14.08
N GLY A 44 -16.23 3.00 14.10
CA GLY A 44 -16.88 4.31 13.97
C GLY A 44 -16.48 5.45 14.93
N PRO A 45 -17.18 6.60 14.90
CA PRO A 45 -16.59 7.92 15.06
C PRO A 45 -16.39 8.29 16.53
N SER A 46 -15.23 7.96 17.08
CA SER A 46 -14.75 8.62 18.29
C SER A 46 -13.24 8.75 18.21
N LEU A 47 -12.77 9.95 17.88
CA LEU A 47 -11.33 10.28 17.88
C LEU A 47 -10.67 9.99 19.24
N LYS A 48 -11.43 10.10 20.33
CA LYS A 48 -10.99 9.74 21.69
C LYS A 48 -10.91 8.23 21.90
N ALA A 49 -11.85 7.46 21.38
CA ALA A 49 -11.77 5.99 21.40
C ALA A 49 -10.63 5.50 20.51
N ARG A 50 -10.39 6.13 19.36
CA ARG A 50 -9.25 5.88 18.47
C ARG A 50 -7.91 6.08 19.17
N LEU A 51 -7.76 7.13 19.98
CA LEU A 51 -6.52 7.37 20.73
C LEU A 51 -6.31 6.33 21.84
N ARG A 52 -7.37 5.99 22.60
CA ARG A 52 -7.30 5.01 23.69
C ARG A 52 -7.00 3.59 23.18
N ASP A 53 -7.75 3.14 22.18
CA ASP A 53 -7.53 1.85 21.52
C ASP A 53 -6.12 1.74 20.92
N TRP A 54 -5.60 2.84 20.36
CA TRP A 54 -4.25 2.87 19.78
C TRP A 54 -3.16 2.76 20.86
N THR A 55 -3.30 3.47 21.98
CA THR A 55 -2.34 3.38 23.11
C THR A 55 -2.32 2.00 23.77
N GLU A 56 -3.47 1.32 23.84
CA GLU A 56 -3.55 -0.05 24.38
C GLU A 56 -2.97 -1.09 23.40
N ARG A 57 -3.20 -0.92 22.09
CA ARG A 57 -2.64 -1.78 21.03
C ARG A 57 -1.12 -1.69 20.88
N ILE A 58 -0.51 -0.52 21.13
CA ILE A 58 0.95 -0.39 21.13
C ILE A 58 1.58 -1.16 22.30
N ARG A 59 0.85 -1.36 23.40
CA ARG A 59 1.35 -2.05 24.61
C ARG A 59 1.05 -3.55 24.67
N GLY A 60 0.10 -4.07 23.89
CA GLY A 60 -0.34 -5.46 23.98
C GLY A 60 -0.52 -6.11 22.61
N GLN A 61 0.13 -7.26 22.41
CA GLN A 61 -0.08 -8.17 21.28
C GLN A 61 -1.57 -8.54 21.16
N ALA A 62 -2.34 -7.80 20.36
CA ALA A 62 -3.70 -8.16 20.01
C ALA A 62 -3.77 -8.34 18.50
N LEU A 63 -3.98 -9.60 18.10
CA LEU A 63 -4.11 -10.06 16.73
C LEU A 63 -5.20 -9.26 15.99
N GLY A 64 -4.78 -8.23 15.27
CA GLY A 64 -5.60 -7.66 14.21
C GLY A 64 -5.85 -8.69 13.12
N SER A 65 -6.83 -8.43 12.26
CA SER A 65 -7.14 -9.31 11.13
C SER A 65 -5.88 -9.51 10.26
N SER A 66 -5.27 -10.71 10.31
CA SER A 66 -4.10 -11.02 9.47
C SER A 66 -4.56 -11.55 8.12
N MET A 67 -4.07 -10.95 7.04
CA MET A 67 -4.37 -11.33 5.67
C MET A 67 -3.07 -11.65 4.96
N SER A 68 -3.06 -12.74 4.19
CA SER A 68 -1.92 -13.08 3.34
C SER A 68 -2.29 -12.97 1.86
N TYR A 69 -1.38 -12.44 1.05
CA TYR A 69 -1.51 -12.29 -0.39
C TYR A 69 -0.33 -12.97 -1.06
N ALA A 70 -0.54 -14.10 -1.71
CA ALA A 70 0.52 -14.77 -2.46
C ALA A 70 0.68 -14.13 -3.85
N LEU A 71 1.90 -14.07 -4.37
CA LEU A 71 2.19 -13.50 -5.69
C LEU A 71 1.37 -14.15 -6.82
N ALA A 72 1.08 -15.45 -6.70
CA ALA A 72 0.25 -16.20 -7.64
C ALA A 72 -1.20 -15.67 -7.73
N ASP A 73 -1.74 -15.12 -6.64
CA ASP A 73 -3.13 -14.66 -6.57
C ASP A 73 -3.33 -13.29 -7.23
N PHE A 74 -2.25 -12.51 -7.41
CA PHE A 74 -2.36 -11.17 -7.97
C PHE A 74 -2.85 -11.19 -9.41
N GLU A 75 -2.57 -12.24 -10.19
CA GLU A 75 -2.99 -12.32 -11.58
C GLU A 75 -4.50 -12.46 -11.79
N PRO A 76 -5.15 -13.43 -11.14
CA PRO A 76 -6.60 -13.46 -11.03
C PRO A 76 -7.18 -12.14 -10.50
N LEU A 77 -6.60 -11.57 -9.43
CA LEU A 77 -7.11 -10.33 -8.81
C LEU A 77 -7.02 -9.13 -9.76
N ASP A 78 -5.90 -8.96 -10.49
CA ASP A 78 -5.75 -7.86 -11.45
C ASP A 78 -6.72 -7.98 -12.62
N ARG A 79 -6.95 -9.21 -13.11
CA ARG A 79 -7.93 -9.46 -14.17
C ARG A 79 -9.34 -9.07 -13.70
N GLN A 80 -9.74 -9.50 -12.50
CA GLN A 80 -11.03 -9.12 -11.92
C GLN A 80 -11.15 -7.61 -11.70
N ALA A 81 -10.11 -6.95 -11.20
CA ALA A 81 -10.08 -5.51 -11.00
C ALA A 81 -10.19 -4.72 -12.32
N ARG A 82 -9.60 -5.22 -13.41
CA ARG A 82 -9.73 -4.63 -14.75
C ARG A 82 -11.14 -4.73 -15.30
N LEU A 83 -11.78 -5.89 -15.15
CA LEU A 83 -13.17 -6.12 -15.59
C LEU A 83 -14.17 -5.21 -14.84
N ARG A 84 -13.88 -4.89 -13.58
CA ARG A 84 -14.70 -4.00 -12.75
C ARG A 84 -14.48 -2.51 -12.99
N ARG A 85 -13.57 -2.09 -13.88
CA ARG A 85 -13.37 -0.65 -14.18
C ARG A 85 -14.61 -0.06 -14.84
N ARG A 86 -15.45 0.60 -14.04
CA ARG A 86 -16.70 1.17 -14.53
C ARG A 86 -16.62 2.55 -15.16
N LYS A 87 -15.53 3.34 -15.01
CA LYS A 87 -15.38 4.63 -15.72
C LYS A 87 -13.90 4.98 -15.96
N PRO A 88 -13.43 5.08 -17.22
CA PRO A 88 -12.05 5.47 -17.53
C PRO A 88 -11.76 6.97 -17.36
N ASN A 89 -12.79 7.81 -17.19
CA ASN A 89 -12.67 9.26 -17.32
C ASN A 89 -12.76 10.05 -15.99
N ARG A 90 -12.45 9.43 -14.84
CA ARG A 90 -12.39 10.11 -13.55
C ARG A 90 -10.94 10.20 -13.09
N LEU A 91 -10.49 11.40 -12.71
CA LEU A 91 -9.20 11.57 -12.06
C LEU A 91 -9.12 10.65 -10.84
N PRO A 92 -8.06 9.85 -10.69
CA PRO A 92 -7.88 9.02 -9.51
C PRO A 92 -7.77 9.89 -8.27
N ASP A 93 -8.39 9.46 -7.17
CA ASP A 93 -8.22 10.11 -5.86
C ASP A 93 -6.86 9.69 -5.26
N PHE A 94 -5.93 10.63 -5.12
CA PHE A 94 -4.61 10.36 -4.54
C PHE A 94 -4.70 9.76 -3.13
N TYR A 95 -5.62 10.26 -2.31
CA TYR A 95 -5.74 9.88 -0.90
C TYR A 95 -6.46 8.54 -0.70
N SER A 96 -6.99 7.94 -1.77
CA SER A 96 -7.37 6.53 -1.73
C SER A 96 -6.12 5.68 -1.44
N LEU A 97 -6.27 4.71 -0.54
CA LEU A 97 -5.21 3.82 -0.13
C LEU A 97 -4.63 3.05 -1.33
N SER A 98 -5.46 2.64 -2.28
CA SER A 98 -5.02 1.96 -3.50
C SER A 98 -4.11 2.83 -4.36
N ASN A 99 -4.39 4.13 -4.52
CA ASN A 99 -3.53 5.04 -5.27
C ASN A 99 -2.29 5.47 -4.47
N THR A 100 -2.41 5.69 -3.16
CA THR A 100 -1.26 5.94 -2.28
C THR A 100 -0.27 4.78 -2.35
N LEU A 101 -0.73 3.55 -2.14
CA LEU A 101 0.12 2.36 -2.19
C LEU A 101 0.68 2.08 -3.58
N ARG A 102 -0.09 2.36 -4.64
CA ARG A 102 0.45 2.32 -6.00
C ARG A 102 1.64 3.28 -6.17
N THR A 103 1.49 4.49 -5.67
CA THR A 103 2.51 5.55 -5.79
C THR A 103 3.78 5.15 -5.03
N VAL A 104 3.62 4.61 -3.83
CA VAL A 104 4.72 4.03 -3.03
C VAL A 104 5.37 2.85 -3.76
N GLY A 105 4.57 1.98 -4.39
CA GLY A 105 5.11 0.89 -5.20
C GLY A 105 5.96 1.39 -6.36
N SER A 106 5.49 2.39 -7.11
CA SER A 106 6.30 3.00 -8.16
C SER A 106 7.55 3.70 -7.61
N TYR A 107 7.50 4.25 -6.41
CA TYR A 107 8.68 4.83 -5.76
C TYR A 107 9.75 3.75 -5.52
N LEU A 108 9.36 2.61 -4.95
CA LEU A 108 10.24 1.46 -4.73
C LEU A 108 10.78 0.89 -6.05
N ASP A 109 9.92 0.75 -7.06
CA ASP A 109 10.33 0.29 -8.40
C ASP A 109 11.40 1.21 -9.00
N ARG A 110 11.25 2.54 -8.88
CA ARG A 110 12.23 3.52 -9.38
C ARG A 110 13.54 3.50 -8.59
N LYS A 111 13.48 3.20 -7.29
CA LYS A 111 14.68 3.07 -6.44
C LYS A 111 15.43 1.76 -6.71
N GLY A 112 14.81 0.78 -7.37
CA GLY A 112 15.37 -0.57 -7.50
C GLY A 112 15.56 -1.25 -6.14
N ALA A 113 14.73 -0.87 -5.15
CA ALA A 113 14.81 -1.36 -3.78
C ALA A 113 13.90 -2.58 -3.59
N GLU A 114 14.31 -3.53 -2.76
CA GLU A 114 13.48 -4.67 -2.37
C GLU A 114 12.72 -4.34 -1.09
N LEU A 115 11.39 -4.30 -1.18
CA LEU A 115 10.53 -4.00 -0.04
C LEU A 115 10.64 -5.09 1.04
N LEU A 116 10.83 -4.67 2.29
CA LEU A 116 10.77 -5.55 3.46
C LEU A 116 9.47 -5.32 4.25
N GLU A 117 9.15 -4.07 4.56
CA GLU A 117 8.00 -3.74 5.41
C GLU A 117 7.44 -2.33 5.14
N ILE A 118 6.12 -2.16 5.29
CA ILE A 118 5.42 -0.88 5.26
C ILE A 118 4.56 -0.76 6.51
N HIS A 119 4.71 0.34 7.24
CA HIS A 119 3.80 0.74 8.30
C HIS A 119 2.98 1.92 7.81
N LYS A 120 1.68 1.71 7.64
CA LYS A 120 0.75 2.79 7.28
C LYS A 120 0.11 3.36 8.53
N ARG A 121 0.21 4.69 8.68
CA ARG A 121 -0.47 5.51 9.69
C ARG A 121 -1.45 6.45 9.00
N PRO A 122 -2.30 7.21 9.74
CA PRO A 122 -3.29 8.09 9.11
C PRO A 122 -2.68 9.10 8.13
N LEU A 123 -1.53 9.68 8.46
CA LEU A 123 -0.90 10.76 7.69
C LEU A 123 0.52 10.44 7.19
N SER A 124 1.12 9.35 7.66
CA SER A 124 2.48 8.94 7.31
C SER A 124 2.59 7.47 6.94
N LEU A 125 3.71 7.14 6.32
CA LEU A 125 4.15 5.82 5.92
C LEU A 125 5.60 5.67 6.37
N THR A 126 5.90 4.57 7.07
CA THR A 126 7.28 4.12 7.26
C THR A 126 7.53 2.97 6.31
N ILE A 127 8.62 3.03 5.55
CA ILE A 127 8.99 2.04 4.55
C ILE A 127 10.38 1.52 4.93
N LEU A 128 10.47 0.22 5.16
CA LEU A 128 11.72 -0.51 5.33
C LEU A 128 11.97 -1.31 4.05
N TYR A 129 13.13 -1.12 3.45
CA TYR A 129 13.50 -1.80 2.22
C TYR A 129 15.01 -2.09 2.21
N GLN A 130 15.42 -3.04 1.40
CA GLN A 130 16.81 -3.29 1.07
C GLN A 130 17.19 -2.42 -0.14
N ASN A 131 18.23 -1.61 -0.01
CA ASN A 131 18.72 -0.78 -1.10
C ASN A 131 19.51 -1.62 -2.12
N GLN A 132 20.00 -0.99 -3.19
CA GLN A 132 20.71 -1.69 -4.28
C GLN A 132 22.03 -2.32 -3.80
N ASP A 133 22.61 -1.79 -2.73
CA ASP A 133 23.85 -2.30 -2.12
C ASP A 133 23.58 -3.45 -1.14
N GLY A 134 22.31 -3.83 -0.96
CA GLY A 134 21.92 -4.91 -0.05
C GLY A 134 21.76 -4.48 1.41
N HIS A 135 21.88 -3.19 1.73
CA HIS A 135 21.72 -2.68 3.09
C HIS A 135 20.27 -2.29 3.40
N PRO A 136 19.79 -2.55 4.63
CA PRO A 136 18.45 -2.12 5.03
C PRO A 136 18.42 -0.61 5.28
N ASP A 137 17.49 0.07 4.62
CA ASP A 137 17.18 1.48 4.82
C ASP A 137 15.74 1.65 5.29
N MET A 138 15.52 2.60 6.20
CA MET A 138 14.20 2.94 6.72
C MET A 138 13.90 4.41 6.48
N GLU A 139 12.73 4.70 5.91
CA GLU A 139 12.26 6.06 5.68
C GLU A 139 10.86 6.26 6.22
N GLU A 140 10.65 7.31 7.01
CA GLU A 140 9.32 7.82 7.32
C GLU A 140 9.00 9.02 6.42
N ARG A 141 7.84 8.98 5.76
CA ARG A 141 7.36 9.99 4.83
C ARG A 141 5.91 10.31 5.09
N THR A 142 5.53 11.58 4.98
CA THR A 142 4.11 11.96 4.98
C THR A 142 3.44 11.47 3.71
N ILE A 143 2.16 11.11 3.76
CA ILE A 143 1.39 10.71 2.56
C ILE A 143 1.43 11.84 1.53
N ALA A 144 1.31 13.10 1.98
CA ALA A 144 1.36 14.28 1.11
C ALA A 144 2.68 14.39 0.32
N SER A 145 3.82 13.92 0.85
CA SER A 145 5.11 13.97 0.14
C SER A 145 5.12 13.16 -1.16
N PHE A 146 4.22 12.17 -1.30
CA PHE A 146 4.08 11.38 -2.52
C PHE A 146 3.18 12.04 -3.58
N TYR A 147 2.59 13.20 -3.32
CA TYR A 147 1.63 13.84 -4.23
C TYR A 147 2.25 14.18 -5.59
N ASN A 148 3.44 14.76 -5.62
CA ASN A 148 4.11 15.09 -6.88
C ASN A 148 4.44 13.82 -7.69
N LEU A 149 4.86 12.75 -7.01
CA LEU A 149 5.10 11.46 -7.65
C LEU A 149 3.82 10.87 -8.25
N PHE A 150 2.69 11.03 -7.56
CA PHE A 150 1.38 10.65 -8.08
C PHE A 150 1.00 11.46 -9.34
N ILE A 151 1.19 12.78 -9.31
CA ILE A 151 0.94 13.62 -10.50
C ILE A 151 1.82 13.17 -11.68
N ASP A 152 3.10 12.87 -11.47
CA ASP A 152 3.98 12.36 -12.53
C ASP A 152 3.48 11.04 -13.13
N LEU A 153 2.97 10.14 -12.29
CA LEU A 153 2.44 8.85 -12.71
C LEU A 153 1.21 8.97 -13.62
N TYR A 154 0.35 9.97 -13.37
CA TYR A 154 -0.89 10.16 -14.12
C TYR A 154 -0.78 11.23 -15.21
N GLY A 155 0.10 12.22 -15.07
CA GLY A 155 0.41 13.23 -16.08
C GLY A 155 1.12 12.64 -17.31
N LYS A 156 1.98 11.63 -17.12
CA LYS A 156 2.60 10.88 -18.23
C LYS A 156 1.60 10.08 -19.08
N ARG A 157 0.38 9.85 -18.59
CA ARG A 157 -0.69 9.19 -19.35
C ARG A 157 -1.42 10.13 -20.31
N GLY A 158 -1.34 11.45 -20.09
CA GLY A 158 -1.94 12.46 -20.97
C GLY A 158 -1.01 12.99 -22.06
N ARG A 159 0.30 12.68 -21.99
CA ARG A 159 1.32 13.17 -22.94
C ARG A 159 1.73 12.13 -23.98
N LYS A 160 0.78 11.27 -24.35
CA LYS A 160 0.91 10.33 -25.47
C LYS A 160 -0.18 10.63 -26.48
N ASN A 161 -0.09 11.82 -27.08
CA ASN A 161 -0.65 12.17 -28.38
C ASN A 161 0.50 12.70 -29.22
#